data_AF-A0A2H9R2E0-F1
#
_entry.id   AF-A0A2H9R2E0-F1
#
_cell.length_a   1.000
_cell.length_b   1.000
_cell.length_c   1.000
_cell.angle_alpha   90.00
_cell.angle_beta   90.00
_cell.angle_gamma   90.00
#
_symmetry.space_group_name_H-M   'P 1'
#
loop_
_entity.id
_entity.type
_entity.pdbx_description
1 polymer ?
#
loop_
_entity_poly.entity_id
_entity_poly.type
_entity_poly.pdbx_seq_one_letter_code
_entity_poly.pdbx_strand_id
1 'polypeptide(L)'
;MRRKEIFLMLLVLGVVSLSGCTSIQFNRVSNSVTPSGIFHNITNLLIDFGLPEEAVKFPNIIWRVITPFLSVWLIVYAFMKELRIFRRTRWINGILSLLIVISTIWPLGFFISVVNWLFSFLSIWAVIVFVAMFTVGVYFLYIKRSHEWGTGAAVAGAHQDMVKGLKDDLASKRLELIELREKISRTANPDRRASLEVREDKVKQEVQDLVNRIQELAESYRS
;
A
#
# COMPACT_ATOMS: atom_id res chain seq x y z
N MET A 1 -14.65 -16.64 -14.28
CA MET A 1 -14.09 -16.26 -12.96
C MET A 1 -13.92 -14.76 -12.90
N ARG A 2 -14.54 -14.10 -11.92
CA ARG A 2 -14.48 -12.63 -11.80
C ARG A 2 -13.11 -12.26 -11.26
N ARG A 3 -12.47 -11.21 -11.79
CA ARG A 3 -11.15 -10.70 -11.34
C ARG A 3 -11.05 -10.49 -9.82
N LYS A 4 -12.19 -10.30 -9.14
CA LYS A 4 -12.30 -10.17 -7.68
C LYS A 4 -11.94 -11.47 -6.93
N GLU A 5 -12.20 -12.64 -7.51
CA GLU A 5 -11.95 -13.95 -6.88
C GLU A 5 -10.46 -14.34 -6.95
N ILE A 6 -9.78 -13.97 -8.04
CA ILE A 6 -8.35 -14.21 -8.23
C ILE A 6 -7.52 -13.39 -7.22
N PHE A 7 -7.92 -12.14 -6.99
CA PHE A 7 -7.23 -11.26 -6.03
C PHE A 7 -7.39 -11.77 -4.59
N LEU A 8 -8.55 -12.33 -4.26
CA LEU A 8 -8.84 -12.87 -2.93
C LEU A 8 -8.09 -14.18 -2.68
N MET A 9 -7.97 -15.05 -3.70
CA MET A 9 -7.16 -16.27 -3.60
C MET A 9 -5.66 -15.99 -3.45
N LEU A 10 -5.11 -15.00 -4.16
CA LEU A 10 -3.70 -14.61 -4.04
C LEU A 10 -3.38 -14.03 -2.65
N LEU A 11 -4.31 -13.27 -2.06
CA LEU A 11 -4.15 -12.71 -0.72
C LEU A 11 -4.17 -13.81 0.36
N VAL A 12 -5.06 -14.80 0.23
CA VAL A 12 -5.14 -15.94 1.15
C VAL A 12 -3.89 -16.84 1.04
N LEU A 13 -3.39 -17.10 -0.18
CA LEU A 13 -2.15 -17.86 -0.40
C LEU A 13 -0.91 -17.17 0.20
N GLY A 14 -0.84 -15.84 0.13
CA GLY A 14 0.24 -15.07 0.74
C GLY A 14 0.30 -15.24 2.26
N VAL A 15 -0.85 -15.20 2.94
CA VAL A 15 -0.94 -15.31 4.42
C VAL A 15 -0.59 -16.71 4.92
N VAL A 16 -0.95 -17.76 4.17
CA VAL A 16 -0.66 -19.16 4.54
C VAL A 16 0.83 -19.52 4.36
N SER A 17 1.52 -18.91 3.39
CA SER A 17 2.96 -19.17 3.18
C SER A 17 3.88 -18.60 4.27
N LEU A 18 3.46 -17.53 4.95
CA LEU A 18 4.24 -16.85 5.98
C LEU A 18 4.15 -17.50 7.37
N SER A 19 3.17 -18.39 7.59
CA SER A 19 2.95 -19.05 8.88
C SER A 19 3.64 -20.42 9.02
N GLY A 20 4.32 -20.90 7.97
CA GLY A 20 4.93 -22.23 7.92
C GLY A 20 6.42 -22.35 8.28
N CYS A 21 7.12 -21.26 8.65
CA CYS A 21 8.59 -21.25 8.70
C CYS A 21 9.23 -21.04 10.08
N THR A 22 8.58 -21.47 11.17
CA THR A 22 9.20 -21.42 12.52
C THR A 22 9.03 -22.74 13.26
N SER A 23 9.78 -23.76 12.85
CA SER A 23 10.05 -24.94 13.68
C SER A 23 11.49 -25.41 13.46
N ILE A 24 12.45 -24.69 14.02
CA ILE A 24 13.83 -25.17 14.14
C ILE A 24 13.83 -26.23 15.26
N GLN A 25 13.82 -27.50 14.85
CA GLN A 25 14.03 -28.66 15.72
C GLN A 25 15.52 -28.74 16.10
N PHE A 26 15.84 -28.55 17.38
CA PHE A 26 17.19 -28.77 17.92
C PHE A 26 17.33 -30.26 18.29
N ASN A 27 18.14 -30.99 17.51
CA ASN A 27 18.36 -32.43 17.66
C ASN A 27 19.48 -32.69 18.70
N ARG A 28 19.19 -33.43 19.78
CA ARG A 28 20.13 -33.78 20.86
C ARG A 28 20.89 -35.07 20.50
N VAL A 29 22.21 -35.00 20.38
CA VAL A 29 23.11 -36.18 20.39
C VAL A 29 23.99 -36.07 21.63
N SER A 30 23.85 -37.03 22.54
CA SER A 30 24.61 -37.12 23.80
C SER A 30 25.79 -38.07 23.65
N ASN A 31 27.00 -37.62 24.00
CA ASN A 31 28.12 -38.52 24.30
C ASN A 31 28.91 -37.94 25.47
N SER A 32 29.07 -38.75 26.51
CA SER A 32 29.57 -38.42 27.85
C SER A 32 31.09 -38.29 27.92
N VAL A 33 31.60 -37.24 28.58
CA VAL A 33 32.95 -37.20 29.15
C VAL A 33 32.93 -36.47 30.50
N THR A 34 33.38 -37.15 31.55
CA THR A 34 33.49 -36.67 32.94
C THR A 34 34.74 -35.79 33.14
N PRO A 35 34.69 -34.81 34.07
CA PRO A 35 35.60 -34.89 35.22
C PRO A 35 35.01 -34.37 36.55
N SER A 36 35.52 -34.97 37.63
CA SER A 36 35.18 -34.86 39.05
C SER A 36 35.22 -33.47 39.71
N GLY A 37 34.29 -33.23 40.64
CA GLY A 37 34.42 -32.32 41.80
C GLY A 37 33.70 -30.97 41.67
N ILE A 38 32.62 -30.76 42.46
CA ILE A 38 31.77 -29.54 42.65
C ILE A 38 31.24 -28.87 41.38
N PHE A 39 32.12 -28.52 40.45
CA PHE A 39 31.81 -28.11 39.09
C PHE A 39 30.95 -29.14 38.37
N HIS A 40 31.11 -30.45 38.63
CA HIS A 40 30.29 -31.48 37.98
C HIS A 40 28.79 -31.33 38.27
N ASN A 41 28.41 -30.90 39.49
CA ASN A 41 27.01 -30.69 39.84
C ASN A 41 26.44 -29.43 39.15
N ILE A 42 27.26 -28.38 39.02
CA ILE A 42 26.88 -27.13 38.35
C ILE A 42 26.82 -27.34 36.83
N THR A 43 27.78 -28.06 36.24
CA THR A 43 27.81 -28.37 34.81
C THR A 43 26.69 -29.33 34.43
N ASN A 44 26.40 -30.35 35.23
CA ASN A 44 25.28 -31.27 34.96
C ASN A 44 23.94 -30.53 35.04
N LEU A 45 23.80 -29.58 35.98
CA LEU A 45 22.65 -28.67 36.02
C LEU A 45 22.63 -27.81 34.74
N LEU A 46 23.70 -27.11 34.35
CA LEU A 46 23.70 -26.31 33.12
C LEU A 46 23.45 -27.13 31.82
N ILE A 47 23.87 -28.40 31.77
CA ILE A 47 23.68 -29.31 30.63
C ILE A 47 22.24 -29.86 30.59
N ASP A 48 21.68 -30.28 31.74
CA ASP A 48 20.28 -30.72 31.84
C ASP A 48 19.31 -29.61 31.41
N PHE A 49 19.71 -28.36 31.66
CA PHE A 49 18.99 -27.15 31.28
C PHE A 49 19.20 -26.71 29.81
N GLY A 50 19.86 -27.54 28.98
CA GLY A 50 19.82 -27.44 27.51
C GLY A 50 21.00 -26.72 26.86
N LEU A 51 22.05 -26.37 27.59
CA LEU A 51 23.27 -25.83 26.99
C LEU A 51 24.12 -26.95 26.37
N PRO A 52 24.63 -26.78 25.14
CA PRO A 52 25.52 -27.77 24.53
C PRO A 52 26.81 -27.86 25.36
N GLU A 53 27.31 -29.07 25.57
CA GLU A 53 28.44 -29.35 26.50
C GLU A 53 29.70 -28.52 26.19
N GLU A 54 29.90 -28.15 24.93
CA GLU A 54 30.97 -27.28 24.45
C GLU A 54 30.89 -25.82 24.98
N ALA A 55 29.69 -25.35 25.32
CA ALA A 55 29.47 -24.01 25.87
C ALA A 55 29.72 -23.94 27.38
N VAL A 56 29.70 -25.10 28.07
CA VAL A 56 29.85 -25.20 29.53
C VAL A 56 31.33 -25.42 29.92
N LYS A 57 32.20 -25.77 28.97
CA LYS A 57 33.65 -25.90 29.19
C LYS A 57 34.27 -24.52 29.50
N PHE A 58 35.00 -24.44 30.61
CA PHE A 58 35.84 -23.28 30.89
C PHE A 58 36.98 -23.21 29.85
N PRO A 59 37.26 -22.06 29.20
CA PRO A 59 36.82 -20.69 29.51
C PRO A 59 35.57 -20.18 28.74
N ASN A 60 35.00 -20.98 27.83
CA ASN A 60 33.91 -20.56 26.94
C ASN A 60 32.62 -20.17 27.67
N ILE A 61 32.38 -20.73 28.87
CA ILE A 61 31.23 -20.40 29.70
C ILE A 61 31.17 -18.91 30.08
N ILE A 62 32.33 -18.27 30.25
CA ILE A 62 32.40 -16.84 30.57
C ILE A 62 31.81 -16.04 29.41
N TRP A 63 32.28 -16.32 28.19
CA TRP A 63 31.86 -15.58 27.00
C TRP A 63 30.43 -15.88 26.57
N ARG A 64 29.97 -17.13 26.72
CA ARG A 64 28.67 -17.57 26.20
C ARG A 64 27.51 -17.40 27.18
N VAL A 65 27.77 -17.40 28.49
CA VAL A 65 26.71 -17.34 29.51
C VAL A 65 26.85 -16.10 30.38
N ILE A 66 28.05 -15.87 30.94
CA ILE A 66 28.26 -14.79 31.90
C ILE A 66 28.23 -13.41 31.21
N THR A 67 28.89 -13.27 30.06
CA THR A 67 28.90 -12.01 29.29
C THR A 67 27.49 -11.56 28.88
N PRO A 68 26.66 -12.38 28.19
CA PRO A 68 25.32 -11.94 27.81
C PRO A 68 24.43 -11.70 29.04
N PHE A 69 24.57 -12.47 30.12
CA PHE A 69 23.86 -12.23 31.37
C PHE A 69 24.18 -10.84 31.95
N LEU A 70 25.48 -10.51 32.05
CA LEU A 70 25.95 -9.21 32.53
C LEU A 70 25.51 -8.07 31.63
N SER A 71 25.53 -8.25 30.31
CA SER A 71 25.08 -7.24 29.35
C SER A 71 23.60 -6.89 29.54
N VAL A 72 22.72 -7.89 29.63
CA VAL A 72 21.29 -7.67 29.85
C VAL A 72 21.05 -7.03 31.22
N TRP A 73 21.75 -7.49 32.26
CA TRP A 73 21.64 -6.89 33.59
C TRP A 73 22.03 -5.42 33.63
N LEU A 74 23.13 -5.07 32.98
CA LEU A 74 23.62 -3.70 32.94
C LEU A 74 22.64 -2.78 32.18
N ILE A 75 22.07 -3.25 31.08
CA ILE A 75 21.06 -2.51 30.31
C ILE A 75 19.81 -2.27 31.16
N VAL A 76 19.24 -3.31 31.77
CA VAL A 76 18.04 -3.20 32.63
C VAL A 76 18.31 -2.27 33.82
N TYR A 77 19.48 -2.41 34.46
CA TYR A 77 19.89 -1.54 35.55
C TYR A 77 19.98 -0.06 35.12
N ALA A 78 20.57 0.21 33.95
CA ALA A 78 20.67 1.56 33.40
C ALA A 78 19.28 2.16 33.11
N PHE A 79 18.37 1.40 32.52
CA PHE A 79 16.99 1.83 32.29
C PHE A 79 16.25 2.15 33.59
N MET A 80 16.37 1.30 34.61
CA MET A 80 15.75 1.56 35.92
C MET A 80 16.31 2.81 36.59
N LYS A 81 17.61 3.07 36.43
CA LYS A 81 18.27 4.27 36.94
C LYS A 81 17.75 5.53 36.23
N GLU A 82 17.54 5.48 34.92
CA GLU A 82 17.06 6.61 34.12
C GLU A 82 15.58 6.92 34.41
N LEU A 83 14.74 5.89 34.55
CA LEU A 83 13.31 6.06 34.88
C LEU A 83 13.07 6.56 36.31
N ARG A 84 14.11 6.60 37.17
CA ARG A 84 14.07 7.12 38.56
C ARG A 84 12.92 6.58 39.43
N ILE A 85 12.42 5.37 39.14
CA ILE A 85 11.25 4.78 39.81
C ILE A 85 11.47 4.65 41.33
N PHE A 86 12.71 4.34 41.77
CA PHE A 86 13.08 4.30 43.19
C PHE A 86 14.20 5.28 43.49
N ARG A 87 13.85 6.57 43.58
CA ARG A 87 14.79 7.67 43.87
C ARG A 87 15.45 7.58 45.26
N ARG A 88 14.82 6.90 46.23
CA ARG A 88 15.25 6.88 47.64
C ARG A 88 16.20 5.72 48.01
N THR A 89 16.15 4.59 47.30
CA THR A 89 16.86 3.37 47.72
C THR A 89 17.73 2.82 46.59
N ARG A 90 19.03 3.20 46.60
CA ARG A 90 19.98 2.88 45.52
C ARG A 90 20.24 1.37 45.34
N TRP A 91 20.13 0.61 46.43
CA TRP A 91 20.38 -0.84 46.43
C TRP A 91 19.24 -1.66 45.81
N ILE A 92 18.00 -1.18 45.92
CA ILE A 92 16.81 -1.88 45.44
C ILE A 92 16.85 -2.02 43.92
N ASN A 93 17.34 -1.01 43.19
CA ASN A 93 17.45 -1.06 41.72
C ASN A 93 18.41 -2.16 41.24
N GLY A 94 19.50 -2.41 41.97
CA GLY A 94 20.44 -3.49 41.64
C GLY A 94 19.82 -4.87 41.82
N ILE A 95 19.10 -5.07 42.93
CA ILE A 95 18.44 -6.33 43.24
C ILE A 95 17.27 -6.58 42.27
N LEU A 96 16.44 -5.57 42.00
CA LEU A 96 15.31 -5.73 41.06
C LEU A 96 15.79 -6.03 39.64
N SER A 97 16.79 -5.29 39.14
CA SER A 97 17.33 -5.55 37.80
C SER A 97 17.90 -6.97 37.70
N LEU A 98 18.58 -7.44 38.74
CA LEU A 98 19.10 -8.81 38.81
C LEU A 98 17.95 -9.83 38.84
N LEU A 99 16.87 -9.55 39.58
CA LEU A 99 15.68 -10.41 39.65
C LEU A 99 14.93 -10.48 38.30
N ILE A 100 14.87 -9.37 37.57
CA ILE A 100 14.30 -9.31 36.21
C ILE A 100 15.16 -10.12 35.24
N VAL A 101 16.49 -9.99 35.31
CA VAL A 101 17.41 -10.69 34.42
C VAL A 101 17.43 -12.19 34.72
N ILE A 102 17.41 -12.57 36.00
CA ILE A 102 17.21 -13.96 36.40
C ILE A 102 15.87 -14.46 35.86
N SER A 103 14.76 -13.73 36.04
CA SER A 103 13.45 -14.13 35.48
C SER A 103 13.44 -14.25 33.94
N THR A 104 14.27 -13.45 33.26
CA THR A 104 14.39 -13.43 31.80
C THR A 104 15.24 -14.59 31.27
N ILE A 105 16.34 -14.88 31.94
CA ILE A 105 17.33 -15.88 31.55
C ILE A 105 17.02 -17.24 32.17
N TRP A 106 16.16 -17.30 33.19
CA TRP A 106 15.77 -18.56 33.80
C TRP A 106 15.10 -19.45 32.74
N PRO A 107 15.55 -20.70 32.59
CA PRO A 107 15.21 -21.61 31.48
C PRO A 107 13.74 -22.06 31.42
N LEU A 108 12.88 -21.49 32.26
CA LEU A 108 11.42 -21.58 32.07
C LEU A 108 10.97 -20.88 30.78
N GLY A 109 11.82 -20.04 30.16
CA GLY A 109 11.52 -19.43 28.86
C GLY A 109 10.28 -18.54 28.88
N PHE A 110 9.77 -18.20 30.08
CA PHE A 110 8.51 -17.51 30.26
C PHE A 110 8.56 -16.12 29.64
N PHE A 111 9.65 -15.38 29.86
CA PHE A 111 9.84 -14.07 29.24
C PHE A 111 9.92 -14.15 27.72
N ILE A 112 10.68 -15.12 27.18
CA ILE A 112 10.78 -15.34 25.73
C ILE A 112 9.41 -15.71 25.15
N SER A 113 8.63 -16.54 25.85
CA SER A 113 7.27 -16.92 25.44
C SER A 113 6.31 -15.72 25.45
N VAL A 114 6.36 -14.88 26.49
CA VAL A 114 5.54 -13.66 26.58
C VAL A 114 5.93 -12.67 25.48
N VAL A 115 7.22 -12.47 25.26
CA VAL A 115 7.74 -11.58 24.21
C VAL A 115 7.33 -12.08 22.83
N ASN A 116 7.48 -13.38 22.56
CA ASN A 116 7.04 -14.00 21.30
C ASN A 116 5.53 -13.81 21.09
N TRP A 117 4.72 -14.04 22.14
CA TRP A 117 3.28 -13.83 22.07
C TRP A 117 2.93 -12.36 21.78
N LEU A 118 3.63 -11.43 22.41
CA LEU A 118 3.44 -9.99 22.23
C LEU A 118 3.85 -9.53 20.83
N PHE A 119 4.96 -10.05 20.29
CA PHE A 119 5.39 -9.80 18.91
C PHE A 119 4.44 -10.43 17.88
N SER A 120 3.97 -11.66 18.10
CA SER A 120 2.96 -12.27 17.23
C SER A 120 1.66 -11.46 17.21
N PHE A 121 1.21 -10.98 18.36
CA PHE A 121 0.02 -10.15 18.47
C PHE A 121 0.22 -8.79 17.76
N LEU A 122 1.35 -8.10 17.98
CA LEU A 122 1.65 -6.85 17.29
C LEU A 122 1.74 -7.03 15.77
N SER A 123 2.34 -8.13 15.30
CA SER A 123 2.47 -8.42 13.88
C SER A 123 1.10 -8.62 13.23
N ILE A 124 0.20 -9.35 13.88
CA ILE A 124 -1.18 -9.55 13.39
C ILE A 124 -1.92 -8.22 13.36
N TRP A 125 -1.80 -7.39 14.41
CA TRP A 125 -2.40 -6.07 14.45
C TRP A 125 -1.90 -5.14 13.36
N ALA A 126 -0.60 -5.13 13.08
CA ALA A 126 -0.01 -4.33 12.02
C ALA A 126 -0.62 -4.69 10.65
N VAL A 127 -0.80 -5.98 10.35
CA VAL A 127 -1.44 -6.45 9.11
C VAL A 127 -2.90 -6.01 9.05
N ILE A 128 -3.65 -6.11 10.14
CA ILE A 128 -5.05 -5.67 10.20
C ILE A 128 -5.17 -4.17 9.90
N VAL A 129 -4.36 -3.34 10.56
CA VAL A 129 -4.36 -1.88 10.36
C VAL A 129 -3.95 -1.54 8.92
N PHE A 130 -2.97 -2.24 8.37
CA PHE A 130 -2.55 -2.06 6.99
C PHE A 130 -3.69 -2.37 6.00
N VAL A 131 -4.38 -3.50 6.15
CA VAL A 131 -5.52 -3.88 5.29
C VAL A 131 -6.66 -2.88 5.42
N ALA A 132 -6.93 -2.38 6.62
CA ALA A 132 -7.95 -1.36 6.84
C ALA A 132 -7.60 -0.04 6.12
N MET A 133 -6.39 0.48 6.31
CA MET A 133 -5.92 1.69 5.62
C MET A 133 -5.90 1.53 4.10
N PHE A 134 -5.46 0.38 3.61
CA PHE A 134 -5.43 0.07 2.18
C PHE A 134 -6.85 0.05 1.59
N THR A 135 -7.78 -0.62 2.26
CA THR A 135 -9.18 -0.72 1.80
C THR A 135 -9.84 0.66 1.76
N VAL A 136 -9.63 1.48 2.80
CA VAL A 136 -10.13 2.86 2.84
C VAL A 136 -9.51 3.70 1.73
N GLY A 137 -8.18 3.61 1.53
CA GLY A 137 -7.49 4.35 0.47
C GLY A 137 -7.99 4.01 -0.93
N VAL A 138 -8.16 2.71 -1.23
CA VAL A 138 -8.72 2.25 -2.51
C VAL A 138 -10.18 2.71 -2.69
N TYR A 139 -10.97 2.69 -1.62
CA TYR A 139 -12.36 3.15 -1.65
C TYR A 139 -12.48 4.65 -1.99
N PHE A 140 -11.66 5.50 -1.36
CA PHE A 140 -11.63 6.94 -1.69
C PHE A 140 -11.16 7.20 -3.12
N LEU A 141 -10.15 6.48 -3.59
CA LEU A 141 -9.68 6.58 -4.97
C LEU A 141 -10.75 6.16 -5.97
N TYR A 142 -11.50 5.09 -5.64
CA TYR A 142 -12.63 4.62 -6.45
C TYR A 142 -13.73 5.69 -6.56
N ILE A 143 -14.14 6.29 -5.44
CA ILE A 143 -15.15 7.37 -5.45
C ILE A 143 -14.68 8.53 -6.33
N LYS A 144 -13.46 9.02 -6.10
CA LYS A 144 -12.92 10.16 -6.85
C LYS A 144 -12.90 9.88 -8.36
N ARG A 145 -12.43 8.69 -8.76
CA ARG A 145 -12.34 8.30 -10.17
C ARG A 145 -13.71 8.07 -10.80
N SER A 146 -14.69 7.60 -10.04
CA SER A 146 -16.07 7.45 -10.53
C SER A 146 -16.72 8.80 -10.86
N HIS A 147 -16.43 9.84 -10.08
CA HIS A 147 -16.92 11.19 -10.38
C HIS A 147 -16.26 11.77 -11.63
N GLU A 148 -14.95 11.63 -11.77
CA GLU A 148 -14.20 12.09 -12.96
C GLU A 148 -14.67 11.41 -14.25
N TRP A 149 -14.95 10.10 -14.21
CA TRP A 149 -15.48 9.36 -15.35
C TRP A 149 -16.93 9.72 -15.68
N GLY A 150 -17.75 10.01 -14.67
CA GLY A 150 -19.12 10.48 -14.88
C GLY A 150 -19.15 11.83 -15.60
N THR A 151 -18.31 12.78 -15.18
CA THR A 151 -18.20 14.09 -15.83
C THR A 151 -17.52 14.00 -17.19
N GLY A 152 -16.47 13.20 -17.35
CA GLY A 152 -15.76 13.05 -18.62
C GLY A 152 -16.62 12.40 -19.70
N ALA A 153 -17.38 11.36 -19.36
CA ALA A 153 -18.30 10.72 -20.29
C ALA A 153 -19.48 11.63 -20.67
N ALA A 154 -20.04 12.37 -19.70
CA ALA A 154 -21.12 13.32 -19.96
C ALA A 154 -20.66 14.49 -20.86
N VAL A 155 -19.47 15.03 -20.62
CA VAL A 155 -18.89 16.10 -21.44
C VAL A 155 -18.56 15.58 -22.85
N ALA A 156 -17.97 14.40 -22.98
CA ALA A 156 -17.68 13.80 -24.29
C ALA A 156 -18.96 13.53 -25.10
N GLY A 157 -20.03 13.05 -24.44
CA GLY A 157 -21.33 12.83 -25.07
C GLY A 157 -21.95 14.14 -25.56
N ALA A 158 -22.03 15.17 -24.70
CA ALA A 158 -22.56 16.47 -25.08
C ALA A 158 -21.79 17.12 -26.25
N HIS A 159 -20.47 16.93 -26.29
CA HIS A 159 -19.64 17.46 -27.36
C HIS A 159 -19.89 16.75 -28.70
N GLN A 160 -20.04 15.42 -28.67
CA GLN A 160 -20.37 14.64 -29.85
C GLN A 160 -21.73 15.03 -30.45
N ASP A 161 -22.72 15.31 -29.59
CA ASP A 161 -24.05 15.78 -30.02
C ASP A 161 -23.98 17.18 -30.65
N MET A 162 -23.19 18.11 -30.07
CA MET A 162 -22.99 19.45 -30.65
C MET A 162 -22.30 19.39 -32.02
N VAL A 163 -21.23 18.59 -32.17
CA VAL A 163 -20.53 18.43 -33.45
C VAL A 163 -21.43 17.80 -34.50
N LYS A 164 -22.29 16.85 -34.11
CA LYS A 164 -23.27 16.25 -35.02
C LYS A 164 -24.29 17.29 -35.49
N GLY A 165 -24.87 18.08 -34.58
CA GLY A 165 -25.80 19.15 -34.92
C GLY A 165 -25.20 20.18 -35.89
N LEU A 166 -23.97 20.63 -35.64
CA LEU A 166 -23.26 21.56 -36.53
C LEU A 166 -23.01 20.97 -37.93
N LYS A 167 -22.71 19.67 -38.03
CA LYS A 167 -22.53 18.99 -39.32
C LYS A 167 -23.85 18.88 -40.09
N ASP A 168 -24.94 18.61 -39.40
CA ASP A 168 -26.28 18.51 -40.00
C ASP A 168 -26.74 19.90 -40.51
N ASP A 169 -26.51 20.97 -39.73
CA ASP A 169 -26.78 22.35 -40.14
C ASP A 169 -25.94 22.76 -41.36
N LEU A 170 -24.66 22.38 -41.37
CA LEU A 170 -23.77 22.64 -42.51
C LEU A 170 -24.21 21.90 -43.77
N ALA A 171 -24.70 20.66 -43.64
CA ALA A 171 -25.27 19.92 -44.77
C ALA A 171 -26.54 20.59 -45.30
N SER A 172 -27.43 21.04 -44.40
CA SER A 172 -28.64 21.80 -44.74
C SER A 172 -28.33 23.08 -45.51
N LYS A 173 -27.38 23.88 -45.00
CA LYS A 173 -26.96 25.15 -45.63
C LYS A 173 -26.28 24.96 -46.99
N ARG A 174 -25.53 23.87 -47.18
CA ARG A 174 -24.96 23.51 -48.48
C ARG A 174 -26.03 23.15 -49.51
N LEU A 175 -27.10 22.47 -49.09
CA LEU A 175 -28.24 22.20 -49.96
C LEU A 175 -28.97 23.51 -50.35
N GLU A 176 -29.16 24.42 -49.38
CA GLU A 176 -29.76 25.74 -49.63
C GLU A 176 -28.95 26.55 -50.66
N LEU A 177 -27.61 26.50 -50.60
CA LEU A 177 -26.73 27.13 -51.62
C LEU A 177 -26.91 26.53 -53.01
N ILE A 178 -27.02 25.20 -53.12
CA ILE A 178 -27.24 24.53 -54.41
C ILE A 178 -28.58 24.96 -55.00
N GLU A 179 -29.63 25.00 -54.19
CA GLU A 179 -30.97 25.44 -54.60
C GLU A 179 -30.99 26.91 -55.02
N LEU A 180 -30.33 27.80 -54.27
CA LEU A 180 -30.20 29.22 -54.61
C LEU A 180 -29.47 29.40 -55.95
N ARG A 181 -28.38 28.67 -56.16
CA ARG A 181 -27.59 28.74 -57.40
C ARG A 181 -28.38 28.26 -58.62
N GLU A 182 -29.20 27.23 -58.43
CA GLU A 182 -30.15 26.76 -59.44
C GLU A 182 -31.27 27.78 -59.71
N LYS A 183 -31.80 28.46 -58.69
CA LYS A 183 -32.79 29.54 -58.87
C LYS A 183 -32.19 30.75 -59.59
N ILE A 184 -30.93 31.10 -59.31
CA ILE A 184 -30.20 32.18 -60.00
C ILE A 184 -30.05 31.86 -61.49
N SER A 185 -29.65 30.63 -61.85
CA SER A 185 -29.46 30.24 -63.25
C SER A 185 -30.77 30.22 -64.06
N ARG A 186 -31.91 29.96 -63.41
CA ARG A 186 -33.25 29.95 -64.04
C ARG A 186 -33.91 31.33 -64.12
N THR A 187 -33.42 32.33 -63.40
CA THR A 187 -34.08 33.65 -63.32
C THR A 187 -33.52 34.62 -64.36
N ALA A 188 -34.33 34.97 -65.36
CA ALA A 188 -33.96 35.95 -66.39
C ALA A 188 -34.11 37.41 -65.96
N ASN A 189 -34.87 37.69 -64.88
CA ASN A 189 -35.13 39.06 -64.41
C ASN A 189 -33.95 39.58 -63.54
N PRO A 190 -33.30 40.70 -63.91
CA PRO A 190 -32.12 41.22 -63.23
C PRO A 190 -32.38 41.61 -61.76
N ASP A 191 -33.54 42.20 -61.44
CA ASP A 191 -33.83 42.65 -60.06
C ASP A 191 -34.02 41.46 -59.10
N ARG A 192 -34.70 40.41 -59.57
CA ARG A 192 -34.81 39.16 -58.80
C ARG A 192 -33.47 38.46 -58.65
N ARG A 193 -32.63 38.48 -59.68
CA ARG A 193 -31.30 37.89 -59.65
C ARG A 193 -30.41 38.57 -58.60
N ALA A 194 -30.39 39.90 -58.55
CA ALA A 194 -29.66 40.64 -57.52
C ALA A 194 -30.10 40.27 -56.10
N SER A 195 -31.42 40.11 -55.86
CA SER A 195 -31.93 39.69 -54.56
C SER A 195 -31.53 38.26 -54.15
N LEU A 196 -31.35 37.36 -55.14
CA LEU A 196 -30.92 35.99 -54.91
C LEU A 196 -29.39 35.91 -54.69
N GLU A 197 -28.60 36.73 -55.38
CA GLU A 197 -27.15 36.85 -55.18
C GLU A 197 -26.84 37.36 -53.76
N VAL A 198 -27.58 38.36 -53.25
CA VAL A 198 -27.45 38.81 -51.84
C VAL A 198 -27.76 37.69 -50.85
N ARG A 199 -28.76 36.83 -51.14
CA ARG A 199 -29.06 35.66 -50.30
C ARG A 199 -27.96 34.60 -50.39
N GLU A 200 -27.41 34.34 -51.59
CA GLU A 200 -26.29 33.41 -51.77
C GLU A 200 -25.07 33.84 -50.94
N ASP A 201 -24.72 35.13 -50.96
CA ASP A 201 -23.60 35.65 -50.20
C ASP A 201 -23.82 35.53 -48.68
N LYS A 202 -25.05 35.78 -48.22
CA LYS A 202 -25.42 35.58 -46.82
C LYS A 202 -25.27 34.11 -46.40
N VAL A 203 -25.79 33.17 -47.20
CA VAL A 203 -25.69 31.73 -46.88
C VAL A 203 -24.24 31.25 -46.97
N LYS A 204 -23.41 31.77 -47.89
CA LYS A 204 -21.96 31.51 -47.92
C LYS A 204 -21.27 31.96 -46.64
N GLN A 205 -21.60 33.15 -46.13
CA GLN A 205 -21.06 33.63 -44.87
C GLN A 205 -21.47 32.71 -43.70
N GLU A 206 -22.74 32.28 -43.65
CA GLU A 206 -23.22 31.33 -42.63
C GLU A 206 -22.50 29.97 -42.72
N VAL A 207 -22.26 29.46 -43.92
CA VAL A 207 -21.47 28.21 -44.12
C VAL A 207 -20.03 28.39 -43.64
N GLN A 208 -19.39 29.52 -43.96
CA GLN A 208 -18.02 29.79 -43.54
C GLN A 208 -17.93 29.93 -42.01
N ASP A 209 -18.89 30.60 -41.37
CA ASP A 209 -18.97 30.71 -39.91
C ASP A 209 -19.12 29.32 -39.26
N LEU A 210 -20.00 28.46 -39.80
CA LEU A 210 -20.17 27.09 -39.31
C LEU A 210 -18.89 26.24 -39.47
N VAL A 211 -18.19 26.36 -40.60
CA VAL A 211 -16.90 25.68 -40.80
C VAL A 211 -15.88 26.14 -39.77
N ASN A 212 -15.76 27.46 -39.58
CA ASN A 212 -14.83 28.04 -38.62
C ASN A 212 -15.14 27.56 -37.19
N ARG A 213 -16.42 27.55 -36.78
CA ARG A 213 -16.83 27.03 -35.46
C ARG A 213 -16.52 25.55 -35.27
N ILE A 214 -16.75 24.71 -36.30
CA ILE A 214 -16.40 23.28 -36.24
C ILE A 214 -14.88 23.12 -36.09
N GLN A 215 -14.09 23.94 -36.80
CA GLN A 215 -12.64 23.90 -36.70
C GLN A 215 -12.13 24.38 -35.35
N GLU A 216 -12.69 25.47 -34.81
CA GLU A 216 -12.36 25.99 -33.48
C GLU A 216 -12.68 24.95 -32.38
N LEU A 217 -13.85 24.30 -32.46
CA LEU A 217 -14.21 23.21 -31.57
C LEU A 217 -13.22 22.04 -31.66
N ALA A 218 -12.83 21.65 -32.89
CA ALA A 218 -11.85 20.59 -33.10
C ALA A 218 -10.45 20.94 -32.57
N GLU A 219 -10.02 22.20 -32.67
CA GLU A 219 -8.74 22.68 -32.14
C GLU A 219 -8.75 22.74 -30.62
N SER A 220 -9.85 23.20 -30.00
CA SER A 220 -10.02 23.22 -28.53
C SER A 220 -9.92 21.84 -27.87
N TYR A 221 -10.25 20.78 -28.60
CA TYR A 221 -10.17 19.41 -28.10
C TYR A 221 -8.77 18.81 -28.21
N ARG A 222 -7.92 19.40 -29.06
CA ARG A 222 -6.56 18.93 -29.34
C ARG A 222 -5.53 19.53 -28.39
N SER A 223 -5.83 20.69 -27.80
CA SER A 223 -5.04 21.40 -26.78
C SER A 223 -5.35 20.92 -25.37
#